data_AF-A0AAW7Z2R4-F1
#
_entry.id   AF-A0AAW7Z2R4-F1
#
_cell.length_a   1.000
_cell.length_b   1.000
_cell.length_c   1.000
_cell.angle_alpha   90.00
_cell.angle_beta   90.00
_cell.angle_gamma   90.00
#
_symmetry.space_group_name_H-M   'P 1'
#
loop_
_entity.id
_entity.type
_entity.pdbx_description
1 polymer ?
#
loop_
_entity_poly.entity_id
_entity_poly.type
_entity_poly.pdbx_seq_one_letter_code
_entity_poly.pdbx_strand_id
1 'polypeptide(L)'
;MFAIGLPTRLFKSLALWLALPLRIALFLLCFTPVATYASQLTFNKTVTPDDIQFKYRWLDNEGTEQTIAFSLPNSALKVAPTTQANYKPEIAQRYVTVSLLKEAKKVDPREAVVSVTHENDAINIKVKSTKPNKADQILSQLKDVQRTAYTDYLDKHYYTRFTTLFNQQAVKPDHLRYVAQTFESLRPISEAFYDKVDRIENNRAYLQLMTSWVQSIPYDSLEDRVASNGSGFAPPLGLLMQNRGDCDSKAVLTGALVRAFLPSTSIIMVFLPHHALLGVAINAISEDEKLEVEGKTYVLFDPTGPALIPFGDISEDTKRYISTGRYQVEHID
;
A
#
# COMPACT_ATOMS: atom_id res chain seq x y z
N MET A 1 -53.20 -24.90 -87.01
CA MET A 1 -51.86 -24.89 -87.63
C MET A 1 -51.45 -23.44 -87.87
N PHE A 2 -50.42 -23.02 -87.12
CA PHE A 2 -49.47 -21.92 -87.33
C PHE A 2 -49.93 -20.51 -87.77
N ALA A 3 -49.88 -19.57 -86.82
CA ALA A 3 -49.63 -18.14 -87.02
C ALA A 3 -48.10 -17.90 -86.83
N ILE A 4 -47.34 -17.28 -87.74
CA ILE A 4 -47.24 -15.82 -88.05
C ILE A 4 -47.10 -15.00 -86.75
N GLY A 5 -46.08 -14.18 -86.49
CA GLY A 5 -44.97 -13.70 -87.28
C GLY A 5 -44.07 -12.76 -86.43
N LEU A 6 -42.88 -12.53 -86.98
CA LEU A 6 -41.74 -11.68 -86.60
C LEU A 6 -42.05 -10.18 -86.29
N PRO A 7 -41.05 -9.28 -86.02
CA PRO A 7 -40.08 -9.26 -84.93
C PRO A 7 -39.82 -7.80 -84.40
N THR A 8 -38.73 -7.63 -83.64
CA THR A 8 -37.89 -6.43 -83.40
C THR A 8 -37.96 -5.68 -82.05
N ARG A 9 -36.88 -5.95 -81.30
CA ARG A 9 -35.88 -5.03 -80.72
C ARG A 9 -36.17 -4.25 -79.42
N LEU A 10 -35.14 -4.36 -78.56
CA LEU A 10 -34.47 -3.37 -77.70
C LEU A 10 -34.89 -3.25 -76.22
N PHE A 11 -34.03 -3.87 -75.39
CA PHE A 11 -33.46 -3.40 -74.12
C PHE A 11 -33.98 -2.07 -73.54
N LYS A 12 -34.48 -2.11 -72.29
CA LYS A 12 -33.79 -1.57 -71.10
C LYS A 12 -34.58 -1.85 -69.80
N SER A 13 -33.81 -1.92 -68.72
CA SER A 13 -34.10 -2.54 -67.43
C SER A 13 -35.16 -1.85 -66.57
N LEU A 14 -35.81 -2.71 -65.77
CA LEU A 14 -36.84 -2.46 -64.79
C LEU A 14 -36.34 -1.73 -63.52
N ALA A 15 -37.28 -0.96 -62.95
CA ALA A 15 -37.56 -0.77 -61.53
C ALA A 15 -36.70 0.22 -60.70
N LEU A 16 -37.27 1.42 -60.54
CA LEU A 16 -37.19 2.25 -59.33
C LEU A 16 -37.65 1.46 -58.09
N TRP A 17 -36.91 1.54 -56.99
CA TRP A 17 -37.46 1.50 -55.63
C TRP A 17 -36.86 2.64 -54.80
N LEU A 18 -37.76 3.40 -54.17
CA LEU A 18 -37.51 4.48 -53.23
C LEU A 18 -37.04 3.92 -51.87
N ALA A 19 -35.94 4.45 -51.33
CA ALA A 19 -35.76 4.64 -49.88
C ALA A 19 -34.59 5.61 -49.60
N LEU A 20 -34.92 6.73 -48.98
CA LEU A 20 -34.03 7.74 -48.39
C LEU A 20 -33.45 7.21 -47.04
N PRO A 21 -32.52 7.91 -46.38
CA PRO A 21 -31.12 7.56 -46.17
C PRO A 21 -30.83 6.89 -44.82
N LEU A 22 -30.09 5.78 -44.79
CA LEU A 22 -29.54 5.20 -43.55
C LEU A 22 -28.01 5.07 -43.68
N ARG A 23 -27.32 6.22 -43.70
CA ARG A 23 -25.83 6.26 -43.74
C ARG A 23 -25.26 7.36 -42.84
N ILE A 24 -25.74 7.48 -41.60
CA ILE A 24 -25.01 8.17 -40.52
C ILE A 24 -25.34 7.45 -39.21
N ALA A 25 -24.79 6.24 -39.02
CA ALA A 25 -24.88 5.51 -37.76
C ALA A 25 -23.77 4.45 -37.69
N LEU A 26 -22.52 4.85 -37.86
CA LEU A 26 -21.36 4.04 -37.47
C LEU A 26 -20.17 4.98 -37.34
N PHE A 27 -19.41 4.84 -36.25
CA PHE A 27 -18.36 5.76 -35.74
C PHE A 27 -18.80 6.80 -34.70
N LEU A 28 -19.70 6.42 -33.79
CA LEU A 28 -19.50 6.73 -32.38
C LEU A 28 -18.63 5.61 -31.80
N LEU A 29 -17.33 5.66 -32.14
CA LEU A 29 -16.33 4.85 -31.48
C LEU A 29 -16.23 5.43 -30.07
N CYS A 30 -16.79 4.73 -29.11
CA CYS A 30 -16.58 5.00 -27.69
C CYS A 30 -15.08 5.12 -27.46
N PHE A 31 -14.58 6.33 -27.29
CA PHE A 31 -13.32 6.58 -26.61
C PHE A 31 -13.55 6.25 -25.14
N THR A 32 -13.64 4.96 -24.82
CA THR A 32 -13.37 4.53 -23.45
C THR A 32 -11.87 4.78 -23.25
N PRO A 33 -11.46 5.63 -22.29
CA PRO A 33 -10.05 5.76 -21.97
C PRO A 33 -9.53 4.36 -21.63
N VAL A 34 -8.63 3.83 -22.46
CA VAL A 34 -7.92 2.60 -22.14
C VAL A 34 -7.01 2.97 -20.98
N ALA A 35 -7.36 2.55 -19.77
CA ALA A 35 -6.43 2.64 -18.66
C ALA A 35 -5.18 1.86 -19.05
N THR A 36 -4.07 2.57 -19.25
CA THR A 36 -2.77 1.95 -19.50
C THR A 36 -2.32 1.31 -18.20
N TYR A 37 -2.30 -0.02 -18.18
CA TYR A 37 -1.81 -0.78 -17.04
C TYR A 37 -0.29 -0.81 -17.06
N ALA A 38 0.30 -0.64 -15.87
CA ALA A 38 1.70 -0.82 -15.61
C ALA A 38 2.06 -2.26 -15.95
N SER A 39 2.99 -2.43 -16.89
CA SER A 39 3.46 -3.74 -17.29
C SER A 39 4.96 -3.83 -17.05
N GLN A 40 5.32 -4.57 -16.01
CA GLN A 40 6.68 -5.06 -15.91
C GLN A 40 6.91 -6.05 -17.05
N LEU A 41 7.92 -5.76 -17.87
CA LEU A 41 8.30 -6.57 -19.02
C LEU A 41 9.19 -7.73 -18.59
N THR A 42 10.17 -7.45 -17.72
CA THR A 42 11.02 -8.50 -17.13
C THR A 42 11.51 -8.13 -15.74
N PHE A 43 11.68 -9.16 -14.92
CA PHE A 43 12.37 -9.11 -13.64
C PHE A 43 13.39 -10.24 -13.57
N ASN A 44 14.64 -9.91 -13.26
CA ASN A 44 15.69 -10.89 -12.99
C ASN A 44 16.36 -10.58 -11.66
N LYS A 45 16.66 -11.63 -10.91
CA LYS A 45 17.38 -11.57 -9.65
C LYS A 45 18.48 -12.61 -9.62
N THR A 46 19.67 -12.22 -9.21
CA THR A 46 20.82 -13.12 -9.02
C THR A 46 21.34 -12.97 -7.62
N VAL A 47 21.43 -14.07 -6.88
CA VAL A 47 21.97 -14.10 -5.52
C VAL A 47 23.41 -14.56 -5.59
N THR A 48 24.32 -13.77 -5.02
CA THR A 48 25.73 -14.11 -4.86
C THR A 48 26.06 -14.28 -3.36
N PRO A 49 27.26 -14.76 -2.99
CA PRO A 49 27.68 -14.83 -1.59
C PRO A 49 27.68 -13.47 -0.87
N ASP A 50 27.91 -12.37 -1.60
CA ASP A 50 28.11 -11.04 -1.02
C ASP A 50 26.89 -10.13 -1.20
N ASP A 51 26.18 -10.26 -2.32
CA ASP A 51 25.09 -9.36 -2.73
C ASP A 51 23.92 -10.08 -3.41
N ILE A 52 22.87 -9.31 -3.64
CA ILE A 52 21.73 -9.69 -4.47
C ILE A 52 21.57 -8.62 -5.54
N GLN A 53 21.65 -9.05 -6.78
CA GLN A 53 21.58 -8.19 -7.95
C GLN A 53 20.17 -8.26 -8.54
N PHE A 54 19.59 -7.10 -8.81
CA PHE A 54 18.24 -6.97 -9.37
C PHE A 54 18.31 -6.25 -10.70
N LYS A 55 17.50 -6.70 -11.66
CA LYS A 55 17.33 -6.06 -12.97
C LYS A 55 15.86 -6.04 -13.33
N TYR A 56 15.33 -4.85 -13.63
CA TYR A 56 13.96 -4.63 -14.02
C TYR A 56 13.89 -3.99 -15.40
N ARG A 57 12.84 -4.33 -16.16
CA ARG A 57 12.41 -3.60 -17.35
C ARG A 57 10.89 -3.44 -17.31
N TRP A 58 10.39 -2.26 -17.60
CA TRP A 58 8.95 -1.94 -17.57
C TRP A 58 8.61 -0.85 -18.59
N LEU A 59 7.33 -0.69 -18.89
CA LEU A 59 6.81 0.49 -19.60
C LEU A 59 6.37 1.54 -18.58
N ASP A 60 6.83 2.77 -18.72
CA ASP A 60 6.34 3.90 -17.92
C ASP A 60 4.98 4.43 -18.43
N ASN A 61 4.49 5.49 -17.79
CA ASN A 61 3.20 6.12 -18.11
C ASN A 61 3.16 6.77 -19.52
N GLU A 62 4.30 7.02 -20.14
CA GLU A 62 4.42 7.51 -21.52
C GLU A 62 4.54 6.36 -22.53
N GLY A 63 4.58 5.11 -22.05
CA GLY A 63 4.80 3.92 -22.88
C GLY A 63 6.26 3.72 -23.28
N THR A 64 7.20 4.40 -22.62
CA THR A 64 8.64 4.27 -22.87
C THR A 64 9.19 3.08 -22.08
N GLU A 65 10.01 2.25 -22.73
CA GLU A 65 10.71 1.16 -22.04
C GLU A 65 11.80 1.73 -21.13
N GLN A 66 11.64 1.48 -19.84
CA GLN A 66 12.58 1.84 -18.79
C GLN A 66 13.30 0.60 -18.28
N THR A 67 14.53 0.81 -17.80
CA THR A 67 15.37 -0.25 -17.22
C THR A 67 16.07 0.26 -15.96
N ILE A 68 16.20 -0.58 -14.95
CA ILE A 68 17.02 -0.27 -13.77
C ILE A 68 17.75 -1.54 -13.32
N ALA A 69 18.97 -1.36 -12.85
CA ALA A 69 19.76 -2.41 -12.23
C ALA A 69 20.44 -1.88 -10.98
N PHE A 70 20.43 -2.66 -9.91
CA PHE A 70 21.06 -2.33 -8.65
C PHE A 70 21.43 -3.60 -7.88
N SER A 71 22.34 -3.47 -6.93
CA SER A 71 22.73 -4.55 -6.03
C SER A 71 22.49 -4.13 -4.57
N LEU A 72 22.00 -5.07 -3.77
CA LEU A 72 21.90 -4.90 -2.32
C LEU A 72 22.85 -5.88 -1.63
N PRO A 73 23.69 -5.44 -0.68
CA PRO A 73 24.52 -6.37 0.08
C PRO A 73 23.64 -7.29 0.92
N ASN A 74 24.09 -8.51 1.21
CA ASN A 74 23.33 -9.45 2.04
C ASN A 74 23.06 -8.93 3.48
N SER A 75 23.85 -7.97 3.95
CA SER A 75 23.60 -7.26 5.21
C SER A 75 22.33 -6.41 5.18
N ALA A 76 21.91 -5.91 4.01
CA ALA A 76 20.69 -5.12 3.86
C ALA A 76 19.45 -5.91 4.31
N LEU A 77 19.43 -7.23 4.10
CA LEU A 77 18.32 -8.11 4.50
C LEU A 77 18.17 -8.31 6.00
N LYS A 78 19.13 -7.84 6.81
CA LYS A 78 19.14 -8.06 8.27
C LYS A 78 18.61 -6.88 9.07
N VAL A 79 18.37 -5.72 8.45
CA VAL A 79 17.96 -4.49 9.15
C VAL A 79 16.50 -4.53 9.61
N ALA A 80 15.65 -5.27 8.90
CA ALA A 80 14.24 -5.48 9.21
C ALA A 80 13.79 -6.85 8.67
N PRO A 81 12.69 -7.44 9.19
CA PRO A 81 12.12 -8.67 8.67
C PRO A 81 11.76 -8.57 7.18
N THR A 82 12.09 -9.60 6.41
CA THR A 82 11.73 -9.72 4.98
C THR A 82 10.35 -10.37 4.77
N THR A 83 9.71 -10.80 5.85
CA THR A 83 8.35 -11.36 5.85
C THR A 83 7.57 -10.78 7.02
N GLN A 84 6.26 -10.60 6.83
CA GLN A 84 5.33 -10.25 7.89
C GLN A 84 4.45 -11.46 8.18
N ALA A 85 4.48 -11.95 9.42
CA ALA A 85 3.59 -13.01 9.84
C ALA A 85 2.21 -12.43 10.17
N ASN A 86 1.12 -13.01 9.65
CA ASN A 86 -0.25 -12.55 9.91
C ASN A 86 -0.53 -12.39 11.41
N TYR A 87 -1.27 -11.34 11.75
CA TYR A 87 -1.68 -11.07 13.11
C TYR A 87 -2.69 -12.12 13.56
N LYS A 88 -2.49 -12.68 14.75
CA LYS A 88 -3.37 -13.69 15.35
C LYS A 88 -3.78 -13.21 16.75
N PRO A 89 -4.96 -12.57 16.89
CA PRO A 89 -5.42 -12.01 18.15
C PRO A 89 -5.36 -12.98 19.33
N GLU A 90 -5.61 -14.26 19.08
CA GLU A 90 -5.65 -15.34 20.08
C GLU A 90 -4.24 -15.61 20.64
N ILE A 91 -3.22 -15.54 19.79
CA ILE A 91 -1.82 -15.69 20.20
C ILE A 91 -1.38 -14.47 21.01
N ALA A 92 -1.75 -13.26 20.57
CA ALA A 92 -1.47 -12.02 21.30
C ALA A 92 -2.13 -12.04 22.69
N GLN A 93 -3.40 -12.40 22.76
CA GLN A 93 -4.14 -12.52 24.02
C GLN A 93 -3.57 -13.61 24.93
N ARG A 94 -3.11 -14.73 24.37
CA ARG A 94 -2.41 -15.76 25.14
C ARG A 94 -1.11 -15.22 25.75
N TYR A 95 -0.34 -14.46 24.99
CA TYR A 95 0.88 -13.81 25.50
C TYR A 95 0.55 -12.89 26.68
N VAL A 96 -0.45 -12.01 26.53
CA VAL A 96 -0.89 -11.09 27.58
C VAL A 96 -1.39 -11.84 28.81
N THR A 97 -2.18 -12.90 28.62
CA THR A 97 -2.72 -13.73 29.72
C THR A 97 -1.59 -14.38 30.51
N VAL A 98 -0.56 -14.92 29.85
CA VAL A 98 0.60 -15.51 30.54
C VAL A 98 1.35 -14.45 31.35
N SER A 99 1.53 -13.24 30.83
CA SER A 99 2.16 -12.12 31.56
C SER A 99 1.35 -11.71 32.79
N LEU A 100 0.03 -11.62 32.66
CA LEU A 100 -0.88 -11.34 33.78
C LEU A 100 -0.84 -12.43 34.85
N LEU A 101 -0.89 -13.71 34.46
CA LEU A 101 -0.81 -14.82 35.41
C LEU A 101 0.54 -14.86 36.14
N LYS A 102 1.65 -14.50 35.47
CA LYS A 102 2.96 -14.35 36.10
C LYS A 102 2.97 -13.23 37.14
N GLU A 103 2.36 -12.08 36.83
CA GLU A 103 2.28 -10.96 37.77
C GLU A 103 1.34 -11.27 38.94
N ALA A 104 0.16 -11.83 38.67
CA ALA A 104 -0.82 -12.21 39.68
C ALA A 104 -0.25 -13.20 40.72
N LYS A 105 0.65 -14.11 40.32
CA LYS A 105 1.35 -15.04 41.22
C LYS A 105 2.25 -14.35 42.25
N LYS A 106 2.65 -13.09 42.04
CA LYS A 106 3.47 -12.32 42.99
C LYS A 106 2.64 -11.72 44.12
N VAL A 107 1.32 -11.67 43.97
CA VAL A 107 0.41 -11.13 44.99
C VAL A 107 0.28 -12.15 46.13
N ASP A 108 0.49 -11.72 47.37
CA ASP A 108 0.25 -12.55 48.55
C ASP A 108 -1.25 -12.86 48.66
N PRO A 109 -1.66 -14.16 48.64
CA PRO A 109 -3.06 -14.56 48.77
C PRO A 109 -3.75 -14.08 50.05
N ARG A 110 -3.00 -13.75 51.10
CA ARG A 110 -3.52 -13.16 52.35
C ARG A 110 -3.90 -11.69 52.18
N GLU A 111 -3.34 -11.02 51.17
CA GLU A 111 -3.64 -9.62 50.86
C GLU A 111 -4.75 -9.48 49.83
N ALA A 112 -4.74 -10.28 48.78
CA ALA A 112 -5.75 -10.25 47.74
C ALA A 112 -5.82 -11.56 46.95
N VAL A 113 -6.99 -11.83 46.40
CA VAL A 113 -7.23 -12.92 45.44
C VAL A 113 -7.43 -12.33 44.06
N VAL A 114 -6.59 -12.75 43.11
CA VAL A 114 -6.62 -12.31 41.71
C VAL A 114 -7.16 -13.46 40.85
N SER A 115 -8.09 -13.13 39.95
CA SER A 115 -8.60 -14.03 38.92
C SER A 115 -8.43 -13.37 37.55
N VAL A 116 -7.82 -14.10 36.63
CA VAL A 116 -7.65 -13.71 35.22
C VAL A 116 -8.38 -14.74 34.38
N THR A 117 -9.45 -14.31 33.71
CA THR A 117 -10.26 -15.17 32.84
C THR A 117 -10.35 -14.59 31.44
N HIS A 118 -10.78 -15.42 30.50
CA HIS A 118 -11.01 -15.04 29.12
C HIS A 118 -12.50 -15.24 28.81
N GLU A 119 -13.17 -14.18 28.37
CA GLU A 119 -14.60 -14.19 27.99
C GLU A 119 -14.76 -13.32 26.73
N ASN A 120 -15.39 -13.86 25.68
CA ASN A 120 -15.69 -13.15 24.42
C ASN A 120 -14.49 -12.38 23.83
N ASP A 121 -13.34 -13.05 23.70
CA ASP A 121 -12.09 -12.46 23.18
C ASP A 121 -11.54 -11.28 24.02
N ALA A 122 -12.02 -11.11 25.24
CA ALA A 122 -11.51 -10.13 26.20
C ALA A 122 -10.90 -10.81 27.43
N ILE A 123 -9.82 -10.21 27.94
CA ILE A 123 -9.20 -10.64 29.19
C ILE A 123 -9.86 -9.89 30.34
N ASN A 124 -10.51 -10.63 31.24
CA ASN A 124 -11.18 -10.11 32.42
C ASN A 124 -10.28 -10.32 33.65
N ILE A 125 -10.00 -9.22 34.37
CA ILE A 125 -9.19 -9.22 35.59
C ILE A 125 -10.10 -8.86 36.76
N LYS A 126 -10.24 -9.76 37.73
CA LYS A 126 -11.00 -9.55 38.97
C LYS A 126 -10.06 -9.63 40.16
N VAL A 127 -10.09 -8.62 41.03
CA VAL A 127 -9.29 -8.58 42.25
C VAL A 127 -10.23 -8.41 43.45
N LYS A 128 -10.07 -9.25 44.47
CA LYS A 128 -10.79 -9.14 45.75
C LYS A 128 -9.78 -8.98 46.88
N SER A 129 -10.01 -8.03 47.78
CA SER A 129 -9.19 -7.83 48.97
C SER A 129 -10.06 -7.38 50.14
N THR A 130 -9.69 -7.80 51.35
CA THR A 130 -10.27 -7.30 52.61
C THR A 130 -9.52 -6.07 53.14
N LYS A 131 -8.35 -5.73 52.56
CA LYS A 131 -7.58 -4.54 52.93
C LYS A 131 -8.08 -3.32 52.16
N PRO A 132 -8.28 -2.16 52.81
CA PRO A 132 -8.72 -0.93 52.15
C PRO A 132 -7.82 -0.58 50.96
N ASN A 133 -8.42 -0.21 49.82
CA ASN A 133 -7.76 0.26 48.59
C ASN A 133 -6.80 -0.74 47.90
N LYS A 134 -6.50 -1.89 48.50
CA LYS A 134 -5.51 -2.84 47.96
C LYS A 134 -5.99 -3.52 46.69
N ALA A 135 -7.29 -3.81 46.59
CA ALA A 135 -7.89 -4.40 45.39
C ALA A 135 -7.71 -3.48 44.17
N ASP A 136 -8.01 -2.18 44.34
CA ASP A 136 -7.90 -1.19 43.25
C ASP A 136 -6.45 -0.95 42.84
N GLN A 137 -5.53 -0.89 43.80
CA GLN A 137 -4.09 -0.78 43.53
C GLN A 137 -3.57 -1.94 42.68
N ILE A 138 -3.89 -3.18 43.09
CA ILE A 138 -3.48 -4.39 42.36
C ILE A 138 -4.15 -4.44 40.99
N LEU A 139 -5.44 -4.09 40.89
CA LEU A 139 -6.16 -4.06 39.61
C LEU A 139 -5.52 -3.04 38.65
N SER A 140 -5.15 -1.86 39.14
CA SER A 140 -4.43 -0.85 38.34
C SER A 140 -3.10 -1.40 37.83
N GLN A 141 -2.29 -1.99 38.71
CA GLN A 141 -1.01 -2.60 38.33
C GLN A 141 -1.20 -3.71 37.26
N LEU A 142 -2.21 -4.56 37.40
CA LEU A 142 -2.47 -5.62 36.42
C LEU A 142 -2.97 -5.05 35.09
N LYS A 143 -3.76 -3.97 35.08
CA LYS A 143 -4.13 -3.27 33.84
C LYS A 143 -2.92 -2.68 33.12
N ASP A 144 -1.95 -2.16 33.87
CA ASP A 144 -0.68 -1.72 33.31
C ASP A 144 0.10 -2.88 32.70
N VAL A 145 0.21 -4.02 33.41
CA VAL A 145 0.83 -5.24 32.84
C VAL A 145 0.10 -5.71 31.58
N GLN A 146 -1.24 -5.68 31.56
CA GLN A 146 -2.02 -6.04 30.38
C GLN A 146 -1.65 -5.16 29.18
N ARG A 147 -1.62 -3.83 29.38
CA ARG A 147 -1.30 -2.85 28.35
C ARG A 147 0.14 -2.98 27.87
N THR A 148 1.10 -3.10 28.77
CA THR A 148 2.52 -3.26 28.45
C THR A 148 2.76 -4.57 27.72
N ALA A 149 2.29 -5.70 28.24
CA ALA A 149 2.48 -7.00 27.58
C ALA A 149 1.85 -7.05 26.18
N TYR A 150 0.72 -6.38 25.97
CA TYR A 150 0.12 -6.34 24.64
C TYR A 150 0.94 -5.44 23.70
N THR A 151 1.44 -4.30 24.19
CA THR A 151 2.33 -3.42 23.40
C THR A 151 3.64 -4.12 23.05
N ASP A 152 4.27 -4.80 24.01
CA ASP A 152 5.50 -5.58 23.81
C ASP A 152 5.31 -6.70 22.78
N TYR A 153 4.15 -7.37 22.80
CA TYR A 153 3.82 -8.37 21.79
C TYR A 153 3.76 -7.74 20.38
N LEU A 154 3.01 -6.65 20.23
CA LEU A 154 2.88 -5.99 18.94
C LEU A 154 4.24 -5.50 18.42
N ASP A 155 5.02 -4.83 19.25
CA ASP A 155 6.36 -4.34 18.89
C ASP A 155 7.30 -5.47 18.44
N LYS A 156 7.35 -6.57 19.20
CA LYS A 156 8.18 -7.74 18.86
C LYS A 156 7.81 -8.36 17.51
N HIS A 157 6.56 -8.20 17.09
CA HIS A 157 6.01 -8.79 15.88
C HIS A 157 5.77 -7.76 14.76
N TYR A 158 6.37 -6.56 14.84
CA TYR A 158 6.26 -5.50 13.84
C TYR A 158 4.81 -5.06 13.57
N TYR A 159 4.00 -5.06 14.62
CA TYR A 159 2.65 -4.56 14.61
C TYR A 159 2.53 -3.29 15.43
N THR A 160 1.58 -2.44 15.06
CA THR A 160 1.17 -1.28 15.83
C THR A 160 -0.34 -1.20 15.93
N ARG A 161 -0.83 -0.47 16.93
CA ARG A 161 -2.25 -0.16 17.06
C ARG A 161 -2.59 1.05 16.22
N PHE A 162 -3.78 1.05 15.66
CA PHE A 162 -4.33 2.24 15.00
C PHE A 162 -5.83 2.32 15.25
N THR A 163 -6.38 3.50 14.99
CA THR A 163 -7.83 3.72 15.05
C THR A 163 -8.31 3.91 13.63
N THR A 164 -9.30 3.14 13.17
CA THR A 164 -9.83 3.25 11.81
C THR A 164 -10.64 4.55 11.62
N LEU A 165 -10.99 4.87 10.37
CA LEU A 165 -11.91 5.97 10.04
C LEU A 165 -13.27 5.88 10.74
N PHE A 166 -13.67 4.67 11.15
CA PHE A 166 -14.92 4.41 11.87
C PHE A 166 -14.74 4.39 13.40
N ASN A 167 -13.63 4.95 13.90
CA ASN A 167 -13.27 5.00 15.31
C ASN A 167 -13.14 3.62 15.99
N GLN A 168 -12.74 2.61 15.22
CA GLN A 168 -12.53 1.25 15.72
C GLN A 168 -11.05 1.02 16.02
N GLN A 169 -10.75 0.41 17.17
CA GLN A 169 -9.39 -0.01 17.50
C GLN A 169 -9.00 -1.22 16.65
N ALA A 170 -7.86 -1.15 16.00
CA ALA A 170 -7.35 -2.21 15.13
C ALA A 170 -5.83 -2.35 15.25
N VAL A 171 -5.30 -3.40 14.63
CA VAL A 171 -3.86 -3.70 14.59
C VAL A 171 -3.44 -3.81 13.13
N LYS A 172 -2.33 -3.15 12.76
CA LYS A 172 -1.75 -3.20 11.41
C LYS A 172 -0.23 -3.36 11.48
N PRO A 173 0.42 -3.86 10.42
CA PRO A 173 1.88 -3.83 10.35
C PRO A 173 2.40 -2.41 10.60
N ASP A 174 3.54 -2.31 11.27
CA ASP A 174 4.15 -1.02 11.59
C ASP A 174 4.90 -0.47 10.36
N HIS A 175 4.11 0.09 9.43
CA HIS A 175 4.56 0.68 8.17
C HIS A 175 5.68 1.71 8.40
N LEU A 176 5.53 2.58 9.40
CA LEU A 176 6.51 3.63 9.70
C LEU A 176 7.82 3.04 10.20
N ARG A 177 7.78 2.03 11.07
CA ARG A 177 8.98 1.31 11.51
C ARG A 177 9.69 0.64 10.35
N TYR A 178 8.94 0.01 9.43
CA TYR A 178 9.54 -0.58 8.23
C TYR A 178 10.24 0.47 7.36
N VAL A 179 9.64 1.65 7.17
CA VAL A 179 10.31 2.75 6.46
C VAL A 179 11.59 3.17 7.18
N ALA A 180 11.48 3.51 8.46
CA ALA A 180 12.58 4.01 9.29
C ALA A 180 13.77 3.04 9.38
N GLN A 181 13.53 1.72 9.35
CA GLN A 181 14.59 0.72 9.46
C GLN A 181 15.19 0.30 8.11
N THR A 182 14.46 0.48 7.00
CA THR A 182 14.92 -0.02 5.70
C THR A 182 15.49 1.04 4.77
N PHE A 183 15.15 2.33 4.95
CA PHE A 183 15.52 3.37 3.98
C PHE A 183 17.02 3.42 3.66
N GLU A 184 17.91 3.31 4.67
CA GLU A 184 19.36 3.34 4.44
C GLU A 184 19.83 2.17 3.56
N SER A 185 19.29 0.97 3.82
CA SER A 185 19.57 -0.24 3.04
C SER A 185 19.07 -0.14 1.60
N LEU A 186 18.09 0.74 1.31
CA LEU A 186 17.57 0.98 -0.03
C LEU A 186 18.30 2.11 -0.78
N ARG A 187 19.27 2.78 -0.16
CA ARG A 187 20.03 3.87 -0.80
C ARG A 187 20.65 3.48 -2.15
N PRO A 188 21.23 2.29 -2.35
CA PRO A 188 21.76 1.91 -3.67
C PRO A 188 20.70 1.91 -4.79
N ILE A 189 19.43 1.65 -4.44
CA ILE A 189 18.32 1.72 -5.39
C ILE A 189 18.05 3.18 -5.74
N SER A 190 17.96 4.04 -4.72
CA SER A 190 17.77 5.48 -4.92
C SER A 190 18.89 6.09 -5.75
N GLU A 191 20.14 5.77 -5.47
CA GLU A 191 21.30 6.21 -6.27
C GLU A 191 21.19 5.75 -7.74
N ALA A 192 20.77 4.51 -7.98
CA ALA A 192 20.60 3.99 -9.35
C ALA A 192 19.50 4.75 -10.13
N PHE A 193 18.41 5.16 -9.48
CA PHE A 193 17.40 6.01 -10.11
C PHE A 193 17.91 7.44 -10.34
N TYR A 194 18.65 7.98 -9.38
CA TYR A 194 19.24 9.30 -9.49
C TYR A 194 20.23 9.40 -10.66
N ASP A 195 21.02 8.36 -10.91
CA ASP A 195 21.95 8.32 -12.05
C ASP A 195 21.27 8.27 -13.43
N LYS A 196 19.98 7.90 -13.49
CA LYS A 196 19.19 7.89 -14.74
C LYS A 196 18.54 9.23 -15.06
N VAL A 197 18.34 10.09 -14.07
CA VAL A 197 17.76 11.42 -14.29
C VAL A 197 18.89 12.44 -14.45
N ASP A 198 18.71 13.42 -15.33
CA ASP A 198 19.70 14.49 -15.47
C ASP A 198 19.91 15.16 -14.10
N ARG A 199 21.17 15.15 -13.64
CA ARG A 199 21.60 15.48 -12.26
C ARG A 199 21.29 16.91 -11.80
N ILE A 200 20.65 17.73 -12.64
CA ILE A 200 20.25 19.09 -12.34
C ILE A 200 18.80 19.07 -11.84
N GLU A 201 18.66 19.07 -10.51
CA GLU A 201 17.48 19.55 -9.76
C GLU A 201 16.11 18.91 -10.05
N ASN A 202 16.04 17.72 -10.64
CA ASN A 202 14.73 17.15 -10.98
C ASN A 202 14.25 16.10 -9.98
N ASN A 203 14.04 16.51 -8.72
CA ASN A 203 13.37 15.69 -7.70
C ASN A 203 12.07 15.09 -8.24
N ARG A 204 11.33 15.86 -9.05
CA ARG A 204 10.09 15.41 -9.70
C ARG A 204 10.35 14.29 -10.72
N ALA A 205 11.36 14.39 -11.58
CA ALA A 205 11.69 13.32 -12.52
C ALA A 205 12.16 12.05 -11.80
N TYR A 206 12.93 12.19 -10.72
CA TYR A 206 13.27 11.04 -9.87
C TYR A 206 11.99 10.36 -9.36
N LEU A 207 11.09 11.15 -8.74
CA LEU A 207 9.86 10.63 -8.15
C LEU A 207 8.96 10.01 -9.21
N GLN A 208 8.80 10.66 -10.36
CA GLN A 208 8.08 10.15 -11.53
C GLN A 208 8.61 8.78 -11.99
N LEU A 209 9.91 8.67 -12.23
CA LEU A 209 10.53 7.44 -12.73
C LEU A 209 10.42 6.31 -11.69
N MET A 210 10.73 6.60 -10.43
CA MET A 210 10.63 5.65 -9.33
C MET A 210 9.18 5.20 -9.09
N THR A 211 8.21 6.11 -9.10
CA THR A 211 6.78 5.79 -8.98
C THR A 211 6.33 4.87 -10.12
N SER A 212 6.72 5.15 -11.36
CA SER A 212 6.39 4.28 -12.51
C SER A 212 6.95 2.85 -12.34
N TRP A 213 8.16 2.73 -11.80
CA TRP A 213 8.78 1.43 -11.52
C TRP A 213 7.99 0.67 -10.45
N VAL A 214 7.69 1.29 -9.31
CA VAL A 214 6.96 0.61 -8.23
C VAL A 214 5.54 0.22 -8.67
N GLN A 215 4.86 1.08 -9.45
CA GLN A 215 3.56 0.75 -10.06
C GLN A 215 3.65 -0.48 -10.97
N SER A 216 4.76 -0.66 -11.70
CA SER A 216 4.97 -1.80 -12.60
C SER A 216 5.15 -3.15 -11.89
N ILE A 217 5.58 -3.16 -10.63
CA ILE A 217 5.75 -4.40 -9.86
C ILE A 217 4.39 -5.13 -9.78
N PRO A 218 4.31 -6.46 -9.98
CA PRO A 218 3.05 -7.20 -9.89
C PRO A 218 2.28 -6.96 -8.58
N TYR A 219 0.96 -6.75 -8.70
CA TYR A 219 0.07 -6.53 -7.57
C TYR A 219 -0.30 -7.85 -6.86
N ASP A 220 -0.43 -7.83 -5.53
CA ASP A 220 -1.04 -8.92 -4.76
C ASP A 220 -2.49 -8.58 -4.38
N SER A 221 -3.46 -9.30 -4.95
CA SER A 221 -4.89 -8.98 -4.87
C SER A 221 -5.60 -9.51 -3.61
N LEU A 222 -4.86 -9.91 -2.57
CA LEU A 222 -5.45 -10.42 -1.33
C LEU A 222 -5.87 -9.24 -0.43
N GLU A 223 -7.01 -8.58 -0.70
CA GLU A 223 -7.39 -7.35 0.02
C GLU A 223 -8.61 -7.46 0.95
N ASP A 224 -8.33 -7.19 2.24
CA ASP A 224 -9.04 -6.24 3.13
C ASP A 224 -8.15 -6.01 4.37
N ARG A 225 -7.64 -4.79 4.62
CA ARG A 225 -6.69 -4.51 5.73
C ARG A 225 -7.18 -4.93 7.11
N VAL A 226 -8.50 -4.89 7.34
CA VAL A 226 -9.10 -5.27 8.63
C VAL A 226 -9.42 -6.75 8.64
N ALA A 227 -9.97 -7.31 7.55
CA ALA A 227 -10.31 -8.73 7.50
C ALA A 227 -9.10 -9.64 7.22
N SER A 228 -8.00 -9.11 6.69
CA SER A 228 -6.79 -9.86 6.34
C SER A 228 -5.83 -10.02 7.51
N ASN A 229 -5.99 -9.27 8.62
CA ASN A 229 -5.07 -9.30 9.77
C ASN A 229 -3.59 -9.07 9.35
N GLY A 230 -3.35 -8.17 8.39
CA GLY A 230 -2.02 -7.95 7.81
C GLY A 230 -1.57 -9.03 6.82
N SER A 231 -2.44 -9.98 6.46
CA SER A 231 -2.20 -10.92 5.36
C SER A 231 -2.14 -10.16 4.04
N GLY A 232 -1.08 -10.40 3.27
CA GLY A 232 -0.81 -9.73 2.00
C GLY A 232 0.36 -8.74 2.05
N PHE A 233 0.65 -8.19 3.24
CA PHE A 233 1.74 -7.22 3.38
C PHE A 233 3.12 -7.88 3.25
N ALA A 234 3.89 -7.44 2.26
CA ALA A 234 5.28 -7.75 2.05
C ALA A 234 6.16 -6.55 2.45
N PRO A 235 7.00 -6.66 3.50
CA PRO A 235 7.96 -5.63 3.86
C PRO A 235 8.87 -5.23 2.67
N PRO A 236 9.47 -4.03 2.64
CA PRO A 236 10.18 -3.50 1.47
C PRO A 236 11.19 -4.48 0.83
N LEU A 237 12.07 -5.06 1.63
CA LEU A 237 13.08 -6.02 1.16
C LEU A 237 12.44 -7.36 0.75
N GLY A 238 11.35 -7.76 1.40
CA GLY A 238 10.54 -8.92 1.02
C GLY A 238 9.86 -8.74 -0.32
N LEU A 239 9.23 -7.58 -0.55
CA LEU A 239 8.61 -7.19 -1.81
C LEU A 239 9.63 -7.24 -2.95
N LEU A 240 10.82 -6.65 -2.78
CA LEU A 240 11.86 -6.69 -3.80
C LEU A 240 12.31 -8.13 -4.12
N MET A 241 12.47 -8.95 -3.09
CA MET A 241 12.86 -10.36 -3.24
C MET A 241 11.81 -11.20 -3.97
N GLN A 242 10.54 -10.93 -3.73
CA GLN A 242 9.41 -11.67 -4.32
C GLN A 242 8.90 -11.03 -5.61
N ASN A 243 9.27 -9.77 -5.87
CA ASN A 243 8.77 -8.94 -6.95
C ASN A 243 7.23 -8.91 -7.00
N ARG A 244 6.61 -8.73 -5.83
CA ARG A 244 5.16 -8.70 -5.67
C ARG A 244 4.78 -8.05 -4.35
N GLY A 245 3.70 -7.26 -4.35
CA GLY A 245 3.17 -6.65 -3.12
C GLY A 245 1.79 -6.02 -3.33
N ASP A 246 1.05 -5.84 -2.24
CA ASP A 246 -0.21 -5.10 -2.19
C ASP A 246 0.01 -3.57 -2.13
N CYS A 247 -1.06 -2.79 -2.02
CA CYS A 247 -1.01 -1.33 -1.90
C CYS A 247 -0.12 -0.86 -0.75
N ASP A 248 -0.25 -1.47 0.44
CA ASP A 248 0.52 -1.10 1.63
C ASP A 248 2.01 -1.39 1.43
N SER A 249 2.35 -2.57 0.92
CA SER A 249 3.72 -3.00 0.65
C SER A 249 4.44 -2.04 -0.29
N LYS A 250 3.75 -1.64 -1.37
CA LYS A 250 4.27 -0.72 -2.38
C LYS A 250 4.38 0.71 -1.83
N ALA A 251 3.41 1.17 -1.04
CA ALA A 251 3.49 2.46 -0.37
C ALA A 251 4.64 2.52 0.64
N VAL A 252 4.86 1.46 1.43
CA VAL A 252 5.98 1.39 2.40
C VAL A 252 7.33 1.35 1.67
N LEU A 253 7.49 0.52 0.63
CA LEU A 253 8.71 0.51 -0.20
C LEU A 253 8.99 1.91 -0.76
N THR A 254 7.97 2.55 -1.32
CA THR A 254 8.09 3.88 -1.92
C THR A 254 8.46 4.92 -0.88
N GLY A 255 7.81 4.91 0.29
CA GLY A 255 8.14 5.82 1.39
C GLY A 255 9.60 5.70 1.84
N ALA A 256 10.11 4.47 1.91
CA ALA A 256 11.51 4.21 2.23
C ALA A 256 12.48 4.69 1.13
N LEU A 257 12.13 4.52 -0.15
CA LEU A 257 12.93 5.04 -1.27
C LEU A 257 12.94 6.57 -1.34
N VAL A 258 11.80 7.21 -1.08
CA VAL A 258 11.70 8.67 -1.02
C VAL A 258 12.48 9.21 0.18
N ARG A 259 12.42 8.55 1.34
CA ARG A 259 13.25 8.92 2.50
C ARG A 259 14.74 8.73 2.24
N ALA A 260 15.14 7.67 1.52
CA ALA A 260 16.53 7.47 1.12
C ALA A 260 17.04 8.58 0.17
N PHE A 261 16.16 9.07 -0.72
CA PHE A 261 16.48 10.13 -1.68
C PHE A 261 16.44 11.54 -1.08
N LEU A 262 15.40 11.83 -0.29
CA LEU A 262 15.10 13.13 0.30
C LEU A 262 15.08 13.01 1.84
N PRO A 263 16.27 12.87 2.48
CA PRO A 263 16.37 12.47 3.88
C PRO A 263 15.76 13.45 4.89
N SER A 264 15.58 14.72 4.50
CA SER A 264 15.01 15.79 5.36
C SER A 264 13.64 16.28 4.90
N THR A 265 13.11 15.76 3.78
CA THR A 265 11.81 16.19 3.27
C THR A 265 10.70 15.51 4.04
N SER A 266 9.67 16.27 4.42
CA SER A 266 8.51 15.71 5.08
C SER A 266 7.71 14.84 4.11
N ILE A 267 7.40 13.62 4.54
CA ILE A 267 6.62 12.64 3.79
C ILE A 267 5.47 12.21 4.69
N ILE A 268 4.30 12.02 4.10
CA ILE A 268 3.13 11.46 4.77
C ILE A 268 2.67 10.21 4.04
N MET A 269 2.16 9.26 4.81
CA MET A 269 1.35 8.16 4.30
C MET A 269 -0.12 8.51 4.52
N VAL A 270 -0.91 8.40 3.45
CA VAL A 270 -2.35 8.70 3.47
C VAL A 270 -3.10 7.39 3.34
N PHE A 271 -3.93 7.08 4.34
CA PHE A 271 -4.74 5.87 4.39
C PHE A 271 -6.19 6.17 4.06
N LEU A 272 -6.70 5.48 3.04
CA LEU A 272 -8.11 5.39 2.69
C LEU A 272 -8.66 4.02 3.14
N PRO A 273 -9.98 3.77 3.16
CA PRO A 273 -10.54 2.50 3.65
C PRO A 273 -9.90 1.23 3.05
N HIS A 274 -9.63 1.22 1.74
CA HIS A 274 -9.05 0.07 1.02
C HIS A 274 -7.84 0.46 0.16
N HIS A 275 -7.25 1.62 0.40
CA HIS A 275 -6.13 2.12 -0.42
C HIS A 275 -5.15 2.97 0.37
N ALA A 276 -3.88 3.00 -0.02
CA ALA A 276 -2.84 3.79 0.62
C ALA A 276 -1.98 4.46 -0.45
N LEU A 277 -1.66 5.72 -0.20
CA LEU A 277 -0.82 6.54 -1.07
C LEU A 277 0.11 7.40 -0.24
N LEU A 278 0.93 8.21 -0.91
CA LEU A 278 1.91 9.07 -0.26
C LEU A 278 1.70 10.54 -0.61
N GLY A 279 2.17 11.40 0.27
CA GLY A 279 2.35 12.82 0.02
C GLY A 279 3.79 13.23 0.34
N VAL A 280 4.39 14.08 -0.49
CA VAL A 280 5.75 14.60 -0.26
C VAL A 280 5.78 16.12 -0.34
N ALA A 281 6.43 16.76 0.62
CA ALA A 281 6.51 18.22 0.72
C ALA A 281 7.61 18.79 -0.18
N ILE A 282 7.35 18.83 -1.49
CA ILE A 282 8.21 19.49 -2.50
C ILE A 282 7.49 20.69 -3.12
N ASN A 283 8.20 21.45 -3.97
CA ASN A 283 7.61 22.52 -4.76
C ASN A 283 6.53 21.96 -5.69
N ALA A 284 5.28 22.31 -5.38
CA ALA A 284 4.13 21.89 -6.17
C ALA A 284 3.97 22.76 -7.42
N ILE A 285 3.48 22.16 -8.51
CA ILE A 285 3.07 22.85 -9.74
C ILE A 285 1.55 23.03 -9.79
N SER A 286 1.01 23.74 -10.79
CA SER A 286 -0.42 24.05 -10.88
C SER A 286 -1.28 22.80 -11.01
N GLU A 287 -0.78 21.78 -11.68
CA GLU A 287 -1.49 20.56 -12.05
C GLU A 287 -1.46 19.49 -10.96
N ASP A 288 -0.65 19.66 -9.92
CA ASP A 288 -0.54 18.66 -8.85
C ASP A 288 -1.82 18.57 -8.02
N GLU A 289 -2.19 17.34 -7.69
CA GLU A 289 -3.08 17.00 -6.60
C GLU A 289 -2.33 17.17 -5.26
N LYS A 290 -2.98 17.87 -4.33
CA LYS A 290 -2.33 18.38 -3.11
C LYS A 290 -3.14 18.05 -1.88
N LEU A 291 -2.45 17.88 -0.77
CA LEU A 291 -3.05 17.78 0.56
C LEU A 291 -2.36 18.75 1.50
N GLU A 292 -3.14 19.56 2.23
CA GLU A 292 -2.63 20.39 3.32
C GLU A 292 -2.82 19.65 4.65
N VAL A 293 -1.73 19.45 5.37
CA VAL A 293 -1.72 18.83 6.70
C VAL A 293 -0.86 19.71 7.61
N GLU A 294 -1.43 20.17 8.72
CA GLU A 294 -0.72 20.99 9.73
C GLU A 294 0.00 22.23 9.13
N GLY A 295 -0.63 22.89 8.16
CA GLY A 295 -0.09 24.07 7.49
C GLY A 295 1.06 23.80 6.51
N LYS A 296 1.32 22.53 6.17
CA LYS A 296 2.27 22.11 5.14
C LYS A 296 1.53 21.48 3.96
N THR A 297 1.94 21.85 2.75
CA THR A 297 1.39 21.30 1.51
C THR A 297 2.23 20.11 1.05
N TYR A 298 1.55 19.02 0.73
CA TYR A 298 2.12 17.78 0.20
C TYR A 298 1.60 17.54 -1.20
N VAL A 299 2.50 17.23 -2.14
CA VAL A 299 2.13 16.73 -3.47
C VAL A 299 1.79 15.25 -3.32
N LEU A 300 0.57 14.88 -3.70
CA LEU A 300 0.10 13.50 -3.62
C LEU A 300 0.58 12.69 -4.82
N PHE A 301 0.86 11.41 -4.59
CA PHE A 301 1.20 10.46 -5.65
C PHE A 301 0.89 9.03 -5.21
N ASP A 302 0.52 8.21 -6.17
CA ASP A 302 0.04 6.85 -5.94
C ASP A 302 1.03 5.81 -6.48
N PRO A 303 1.79 5.08 -5.64
CA PRO A 303 2.75 4.08 -6.12
C PRO A 303 2.16 2.70 -6.37
N THR A 304 0.87 2.45 -6.10
CA THR A 304 0.40 1.07 -5.93
C THR A 304 0.18 0.34 -7.25
N GLY A 305 -0.15 1.07 -8.33
CA GLY A 305 -0.57 0.45 -9.58
C GLY A 305 -1.85 -0.39 -9.40
N PRO A 306 -2.24 -1.19 -10.40
CA PRO A 306 -1.60 -1.35 -11.70
C PRO A 306 -1.91 -0.23 -12.68
N ALA A 307 -2.75 0.76 -12.33
CA ALA A 307 -2.90 1.95 -13.16
C ALA A 307 -1.59 2.77 -13.15
N LEU A 308 -1.12 3.18 -14.34
CA LEU A 308 0.03 4.09 -14.46
C LEU A 308 -0.41 5.53 -14.24
N ILE A 309 -0.34 5.99 -12.99
CA ILE A 309 -0.71 7.37 -12.62
C ILE A 309 0.57 8.21 -12.51
N PRO A 310 0.68 9.35 -13.21
CA PRO A 310 1.82 10.25 -13.08
C PRO A 310 2.03 10.73 -11.64
N PHE A 311 3.28 11.02 -11.28
CA PHE A 311 3.58 11.71 -10.04
C PHE A 311 2.91 13.09 -10.02
N GLY A 312 2.28 13.41 -8.89
CA GLY A 312 1.46 14.62 -8.76
C GLY A 312 -0.01 14.41 -9.13
N ASP A 313 -0.41 13.23 -9.60
CA ASP A 313 -1.82 12.88 -9.81
C ASP A 313 -2.20 11.66 -8.98
N ILE A 314 -3.51 11.47 -8.79
CA ILE A 314 -4.12 10.38 -8.03
C ILE A 314 -5.42 9.95 -8.72
N SER A 315 -5.91 8.75 -8.42
CA SER A 315 -7.16 8.28 -9.03
C SER A 315 -8.37 9.14 -8.62
N GLU A 316 -9.37 9.22 -9.49
CA GLU A 316 -10.63 9.94 -9.21
C GLU A 316 -11.31 9.47 -7.91
N ASP A 317 -11.20 8.18 -7.60
CA ASP A 317 -11.71 7.61 -6.36
C ASP A 317 -10.97 8.18 -5.14
N THR A 318 -9.64 8.28 -5.23
CA THR A 318 -8.81 8.91 -4.20
C THR A 318 -9.17 10.38 -4.04
N LYS A 319 -9.34 11.14 -5.13
CA LYS A 319 -9.76 12.56 -5.08
C LYS A 319 -11.08 12.73 -4.31
N ARG A 320 -12.04 11.83 -4.50
CA ARG A 320 -13.31 11.83 -3.75
C ARG A 320 -13.14 11.56 -2.25
N TYR A 321 -12.26 10.64 -1.86
CA TYR A 321 -11.97 10.41 -0.44
C TYR A 321 -11.26 11.60 0.22
N ILE A 322 -10.29 12.20 -0.48
CA ILE A 322 -9.56 13.38 0.00
C ILE A 322 -10.50 14.58 0.18
N SER A 323 -11.29 14.91 -0.84
CA SER A 323 -12.23 16.05 -0.79
C SER A 323 -13.32 15.91 0.27
N THR A 324 -13.67 14.69 0.68
CA THR A 324 -14.67 14.42 1.73
C THR A 324 -14.06 14.23 3.12
N GLY A 325 -12.74 14.37 3.28
CA GLY A 325 -12.07 14.20 4.57
C GLY A 325 -12.04 12.74 5.08
N ARG A 326 -12.28 11.77 4.19
CA ARG A 326 -12.38 10.35 4.53
C ARG A 326 -11.03 9.64 4.38
N TYR A 327 -10.03 10.15 5.09
CA TYR A 327 -8.67 9.63 5.09
C TYR A 327 -8.01 9.83 6.46
N GLN A 328 -6.93 9.10 6.68
CA GLN A 328 -6.03 9.30 7.82
C GLN A 328 -4.63 9.57 7.33
N VAL A 329 -3.86 10.31 8.12
CA VAL A 329 -2.48 10.67 7.80
C VAL A 329 -1.57 10.15 8.89
N GLU A 330 -0.47 9.52 8.48
CA GLU A 330 0.66 9.19 9.33
C GLU A 330 1.91 9.87 8.76
N HIS A 331 2.70 10.49 9.64
CA HIS A 331 3.95 11.13 9.25
C HIS A 331 5.06 10.07 9.17
N ILE A 332 5.79 10.08 8.05
CA ILE A 332 7.04 9.33 7.94
C ILE A 332 8.13 10.30 8.38
N ASP A 333 8.72 10.07 9.54
CA ASP A 333 9.74 10.94 10.16
C ASP A 333 11.16 10.72 9.65
#